data_AF-A0A0U3RXU6-F1
#
_entry.id   AF-A0A0U3RXU6-F1
#
_cell.length_a   1.000
_cell.length_b   1.000
_cell.length_c   1.000
_cell.angle_alpha   90.00
_cell.angle_beta   90.00
_cell.angle_gamma   90.00
#
_symmetry.space_group_name_H-M   'P 1'
#
loop_
_entity.id
_entity.type
_entity.pdbx_description
1 polymer ?
#
loop_
_entity_poly.entity_id
_entity_poly.type
_entity_poly.pdbx_seq_one_letter_code
_entity_poly.pdbx_strand_id
1 'polypeptide(L)'
;MKTNAVVSILLLLLYAFPTTAFEYYLHGIGKIIDDPPQAVSLNIQEIPVTYVVGPDPEGYLYGVEYRKLRHERRKILKSRDGIAWELIYEHGTEVKSLYLWKGVLFFSDADGSVFMKNGEKFEEVLRLDKDKYAIWWSWAGNEEFLLIGEYGAKSNSAKVYRSFDGRHC
;
A
#
# COMPACT_ATOMS: atom_id res chain seq x y z
N MET A 1 62.51 -28.40 -11.17
CA MET A 1 61.13 -28.95 -11.23
C MET A 1 60.46 -28.72 -9.88
N LYS A 2 59.20 -28.28 -9.91
CA LYS A 2 58.25 -28.13 -8.77
C LYS A 2 58.45 -26.94 -7.82
N THR A 3 58.02 -25.77 -8.27
CA THR A 3 57.40 -24.75 -7.38
C THR A 3 56.36 -23.88 -8.10
N ASN A 4 55.83 -24.33 -9.25
CA ASN A 4 54.71 -23.67 -9.94
C ASN A 4 53.33 -24.16 -9.48
N ALA A 5 53.27 -24.97 -8.41
CA ALA A 5 52.02 -25.56 -7.92
C ALA A 5 51.31 -24.71 -6.84
N VAL A 6 51.99 -23.73 -6.25
CA VAL A 6 51.42 -22.91 -5.16
C VAL A 6 50.65 -21.70 -5.70
N VAL A 7 51.01 -21.19 -6.89
CA VAL A 7 50.34 -20.04 -7.51
C VAL A 7 48.96 -20.42 -8.07
N SER A 8 48.78 -21.66 -8.52
CA SER A 8 47.51 -22.13 -9.10
C SER A 8 46.41 -22.37 -8.05
N ILE A 9 46.76 -22.65 -6.79
CA ILE A 9 45.78 -22.86 -5.71
C ILE A 9 45.26 -21.52 -5.17
N LEU A 10 46.08 -20.46 -5.22
CA LEU A 10 45.65 -19.12 -4.80
C LEU A 10 44.68 -18.46 -5.80
N LEU A 11 44.79 -18.77 -7.09
CA LEU A 11 43.87 -18.27 -8.13
C LEU A 11 42.49 -18.96 -8.13
N LEU A 12 42.38 -20.18 -7.60
CA LEU A 12 41.12 -20.92 -7.51
C LEU A 12 40.27 -20.52 -6.28
N LEU A 13 40.86 -19.85 -5.30
CA LEU A 13 40.14 -19.34 -4.12
C LEU A 13 39.45 -17.98 -4.34
N LEU A 14 39.75 -17.29 -5.44
CA LEU A 14 39.04 -16.06 -5.83
C LEU A 14 37.69 -16.32 -6.55
N TYR A 15 37.39 -17.58 -6.88
CA TYR A 15 36.17 -17.98 -7.57
C TYR A 15 35.09 -18.59 -6.66
N ALA A 16 35.28 -18.58 -5.34
CA ALA A 16 34.37 -19.20 -4.37
C ALA A 16 33.62 -18.18 -3.49
N PHE A 17 33.32 -16.99 -4.03
CA PHE A 17 32.27 -16.15 -3.43
C PHE A 17 30.95 -16.47 -4.13
N PRO A 18 29.92 -16.96 -3.44
CA PRO A 18 28.59 -16.92 -4.00
C PRO A 18 28.24 -15.45 -4.21
N THR A 19 28.03 -15.08 -5.47
CA THR A 19 27.37 -13.83 -5.83
C THR A 19 26.03 -13.82 -5.10
N THR A 20 25.94 -12.97 -4.07
CA THR A 20 24.69 -12.55 -3.49
C THR A 20 23.90 -11.80 -4.57
N ALA A 21 23.17 -12.54 -5.39
CA ALA A 21 22.08 -11.99 -6.17
C ALA A 21 20.90 -11.78 -5.21
N PHE A 22 20.97 -10.72 -4.41
CA PHE A 22 19.76 -10.11 -3.89
C PHE A 22 19.04 -9.52 -5.12
N GLU A 23 18.09 -10.28 -5.67
CA GLU A 23 17.11 -9.70 -6.59
C GLU A 23 16.27 -8.70 -5.80
N TYR A 24 16.69 -7.44 -5.80
CA TYR A 24 15.76 -6.35 -5.60
C TYR A 24 14.83 -6.35 -6.82
N TYR A 25 13.66 -6.98 -6.68
CA TYR A 25 12.54 -6.69 -7.57
C TYR A 25 12.08 -5.26 -7.29
N LEU A 26 12.74 -4.30 -7.94
CA LEU A 26 12.25 -2.94 -8.05
C LEU A 26 11.00 -2.98 -8.94
N HIS A 27 9.82 -3.04 -8.34
CA HIS A 27 8.58 -2.82 -9.07
C HIS A 27 8.48 -1.33 -9.42
N GLY A 28 8.79 -1.00 -10.67
CA GLY A 28 8.56 0.32 -11.28
C GLY A 28 9.83 1.13 -11.52
N ILE A 29 10.43 0.98 -12.70
CA ILE A 29 11.40 1.96 -13.22
C ILE A 29 10.56 3.14 -13.76
N GLY A 30 10.40 4.19 -12.95
CA GLY A 30 9.97 5.49 -13.45
C GLY A 30 11.03 6.05 -14.40
N LYS A 31 10.60 6.47 -15.59
CA LYS A 31 11.45 7.13 -16.60
C LYS A 31 11.97 8.45 -16.03
N ILE A 32 13.30 8.62 -15.93
CA ILE A 32 13.92 9.92 -15.66
C ILE A 32 13.70 10.77 -16.92
N ILE A 33 12.92 11.84 -16.78
CA ILE A 33 12.75 12.89 -17.80
C ILE A 33 13.76 13.98 -17.43
N ASP A 34 14.47 14.46 -18.45
CA ASP A 34 15.51 15.49 -18.39
C ASP A 34 15.23 16.63 -17.40
N ASP A 35 16.28 17.04 -16.71
CA ASP A 35 16.34 18.08 -15.67
C ASP A 35 15.67 19.39 -16.15
N PRO A 36 14.50 19.79 -15.60
CA PRO A 36 13.88 21.05 -15.96
C PRO A 36 14.58 22.22 -15.24
N PRO A 37 14.67 23.40 -15.89
CA PRO A 37 15.27 24.59 -15.29
C PRO A 37 14.58 24.94 -13.97
N GLN A 38 15.37 25.29 -12.94
CA GLN A 38 14.93 25.63 -11.58
C GLN A 38 13.63 26.43 -11.57
N ALA A 39 12.53 25.74 -11.28
CA ALA A 39 11.23 26.34 -11.10
C ALA A 39 11.17 26.98 -9.72
N VAL A 40 10.65 28.21 -9.70
CA VAL A 40 10.32 29.02 -8.53
C VAL A 40 9.75 28.15 -7.42
N SER A 41 10.39 28.17 -6.25
CA SER A 41 9.85 27.61 -5.01
C SER A 41 8.57 28.35 -4.65
N LEU A 42 7.45 27.89 -5.20
CA LEU A 42 6.16 28.04 -4.54
C LEU A 42 6.26 27.18 -3.29
N ASN A 43 6.05 27.79 -2.14
CA ASN A 43 6.08 27.13 -0.84
C ASN A 43 4.87 26.18 -0.71
N ILE A 44 4.82 25.16 -1.57
CA ILE A 44 3.82 24.10 -1.56
C ILE A 44 4.33 23.13 -0.51
N GLN A 45 3.72 23.19 0.67
CA GLN A 45 3.96 22.19 1.70
C GLN A 45 3.43 20.85 1.18
N GLU A 46 4.32 20.02 0.65
CA GLU A 46 3.99 18.67 0.18
C GLU A 46 3.43 17.85 1.34
N ILE A 47 2.18 17.42 1.23
CA ILE A 47 1.56 16.51 2.19
C ILE A 47 2.00 15.09 1.80
N PRO A 48 2.71 14.34 2.68
CA PRO A 48 3.06 12.96 2.37
C PRO A 48 1.79 12.11 2.37
N VAL A 49 1.52 11.42 1.27
CA VAL A 49 0.35 10.55 1.12
C VAL A 49 0.77 9.11 0.84
N THR A 50 0.05 8.15 1.42
CA THR A 50 0.23 6.71 1.22
C THR A 50 -1.11 6.04 0.87
N TYR A 51 -1.09 4.75 0.54
CA TYR A 51 -2.28 3.96 0.16
C TYR A 51 -3.12 4.65 -0.93
N VAL A 52 -2.50 5.14 -2.00
CA VAL A 52 -3.20 5.92 -3.04
C VAL A 52 -4.03 4.99 -3.94
N VAL A 53 -5.30 5.34 -4.17
CA VAL A 53 -6.24 4.62 -5.06
C VAL A 53 -7.00 5.59 -5.95
N GLY A 54 -7.51 5.10 -7.08
CA GLY A 54 -8.26 5.89 -8.06
C GLY A 54 -7.68 5.83 -9.47
N PRO A 55 -8.19 6.66 -10.39
CA PRO A 55 -9.28 7.61 -10.18
C PRO A 55 -10.66 6.94 -10.02
N ASP A 56 -11.58 7.61 -9.33
CA ASP A 56 -13.01 7.30 -9.41
C ASP A 56 -13.64 7.82 -10.73
N PRO A 57 -14.91 7.51 -11.02
CA PRO A 57 -15.58 7.99 -12.24
C PRO A 57 -15.63 9.53 -12.36
N GLU A 58 -15.49 10.26 -11.26
CA GLU A 58 -15.43 11.73 -11.25
C GLU A 58 -14.00 12.27 -11.43
N GLY A 59 -13.00 11.39 -11.55
CA GLY A 59 -11.60 11.73 -11.77
C GLY A 59 -10.81 12.00 -10.49
N TYR A 60 -11.28 11.56 -9.32
CA TYR A 60 -10.58 11.80 -8.07
C TYR A 60 -9.73 10.63 -7.61
N LEU A 61 -8.55 10.98 -7.10
CA LEU A 61 -7.65 10.13 -6.34
C LEU A 61 -7.99 10.23 -4.85
N TYR A 62 -7.70 9.15 -4.13
CA TYR A 62 -7.83 9.08 -2.68
C TYR A 62 -6.53 8.57 -2.09
N GLY A 63 -6.21 9.02 -0.88
CA GLY A 63 -4.99 8.61 -0.20
C GLY A 63 -5.09 8.85 1.30
N VAL A 64 -4.09 8.39 2.04
CA VAL A 64 -4.00 8.56 3.49
C VAL A 64 -2.81 9.44 3.81
N GLU A 65 -3.04 10.51 4.58
CA GLU A 65 -1.95 11.36 5.09
C GLU A 65 -0.99 10.50 5.93
N TYR A 66 0.30 10.57 5.62
CA TYR A 66 1.35 9.93 6.41
C TYR A 66 2.15 10.97 7.19
N ARG A 67 1.96 10.99 8.51
CA ARG A 67 2.69 11.88 9.41
C ARG A 67 3.97 11.21 9.89
N LYS A 68 5.09 11.47 9.19
CA LYS A 68 6.41 10.89 9.45
C LYS A 68 6.82 10.90 10.93
N LEU A 69 6.66 12.02 11.63
CA LEU A 69 7.11 12.17 13.03
C LEU A 69 6.37 11.26 14.02
N ARG A 70 5.13 10.88 13.73
CA ARG A 70 4.28 10.06 14.61
C ARG A 70 3.98 8.68 14.03
N HIS A 71 4.47 8.40 12.82
CA HIS A 71 4.07 7.25 12.01
C HIS A 71 2.54 7.08 11.93
N GLU A 72 1.81 8.19 11.89
CA GLU A 72 0.34 8.21 12.01
C GLU A 72 -0.31 8.28 10.62
N ARG A 73 -1.36 7.47 10.44
CA ARG A 73 -2.15 7.35 9.21
C ARG A 73 -3.65 7.32 9.55
N ARG A 74 -4.25 8.46 9.81
CA ARG A 74 -5.67 8.53 10.28
C ARG A 74 -6.58 9.36 9.39
N LYS A 75 -6.01 10.09 8.44
CA LYS A 75 -6.73 11.07 7.63
C LYS A 75 -6.79 10.59 6.19
N ILE A 76 -8.01 10.44 5.69
CA ILE A 76 -8.27 10.12 4.29
C ILE A 76 -8.47 11.43 3.54
N LEU A 77 -7.71 11.56 2.48
CA LEU A 77 -7.63 12.74 1.63
C LEU A 77 -8.16 12.41 0.23
N LYS A 78 -8.65 13.43 -0.47
CA LYS A 78 -9.12 13.39 -1.86
C LYS A 78 -8.37 14.41 -2.70
N SER A 79 -8.05 14.10 -3.95
CA SER A 79 -7.33 15.00 -4.86
C SER A 79 -7.75 14.81 -6.31
N ARG A 80 -7.73 15.87 -7.13
CA ARG A 80 -7.90 15.78 -8.59
C ARG A 80 -6.57 15.70 -9.35
N ASP A 81 -5.49 16.20 -8.76
CA ASP A 81 -4.21 16.42 -9.43
C ASP A 81 -3.04 15.68 -8.76
N GLY A 82 -3.28 15.02 -7.62
CA GLY A 82 -2.26 14.37 -6.81
C GLY A 82 -1.34 15.34 -6.05
N ILE A 83 -1.59 16.66 -6.15
CA ILE A 83 -0.76 17.73 -5.58
C ILE A 83 -1.52 18.42 -4.46
N ALA A 84 -2.74 18.89 -4.74
CA ALA A 84 -3.62 19.50 -3.75
C ALA A 84 -4.56 18.43 -3.17
N TRP A 85 -4.53 18.29 -1.84
CA TRP A 85 -5.27 17.27 -1.12
C TRP A 85 -6.27 17.90 -0.14
N GLU A 86 -7.51 17.45 -0.21
CA GLU A 86 -8.61 17.86 0.67
C GLU A 86 -8.92 16.76 1.68
N LEU A 87 -9.07 17.11 2.96
CA LEU A 87 -9.49 16.16 3.99
C LEU A 87 -10.97 15.80 3.82
N ILE A 88 -11.26 14.50 3.70
CA ILE A 88 -12.65 14.02 3.61
C ILE A 88 -13.08 13.20 4.83
N TYR A 89 -12.13 12.65 5.59
CA TYR A 89 -12.44 11.86 6.78
C TYR A 89 -11.22 11.72 7.70
N GLU A 90 -11.47 11.75 9.02
CA GLU A 90 -10.48 11.44 10.06
C GLU A 90 -11.00 10.30 10.93
N HIS A 91 -10.22 9.21 10.99
CA HIS A 91 -10.59 7.99 11.68
C HIS A 91 -10.02 7.95 13.12
N GLY A 92 -10.67 7.18 14.00
CA GLY A 92 -10.21 6.94 15.38
C GLY A 92 -8.92 6.13 15.45
N THR A 93 -8.79 5.15 14.56
CA THR A 93 -7.70 4.18 14.51
C THR A 93 -6.81 4.40 13.28
N GLU A 94 -5.60 3.85 13.28
CA GLU A 94 -4.72 3.89 12.11
C GLU A 94 -5.36 3.14 10.92
N VAL A 95 -5.45 3.82 9.78
CA VAL A 95 -5.84 3.25 8.48
C VAL A 95 -4.67 2.44 7.92
N LYS A 96 -4.96 1.19 7.52
CA LYS A 96 -3.98 0.21 7.04
C LYS A 96 -3.99 -0.01 5.53
N SER A 97 -5.12 0.25 4.87
CA SER A 97 -5.21 0.23 3.41
C SER A 97 -6.43 1.00 2.92
N LEU A 98 -6.39 1.41 1.65
CA LEU A 98 -7.52 1.91 0.88
C LEU A 98 -7.77 0.98 -0.32
N TYR A 99 -9.03 0.90 -0.74
CA TYR A 99 -9.41 0.24 -1.99
C TYR A 99 -10.58 0.99 -2.64
N LEU A 100 -10.55 1.10 -3.97
CA LEU A 100 -11.64 1.72 -4.73
C LEU A 100 -12.29 0.66 -5.60
N TRP A 101 -13.59 0.44 -5.42
CA TRP A 101 -14.36 -0.52 -6.20
C TRP A 101 -15.67 0.10 -6.66
N LYS A 102 -15.91 0.12 -7.97
CA LYS A 102 -17.10 0.74 -8.59
C LYS A 102 -17.34 2.20 -8.16
N GLY A 103 -16.26 2.96 -7.96
CA GLY A 103 -16.34 4.35 -7.47
C GLY A 103 -16.67 4.47 -5.97
N VAL A 104 -16.82 3.36 -5.25
CA VAL A 104 -17.01 3.34 -3.80
C VAL A 104 -15.68 3.09 -3.11
N LEU A 105 -15.34 3.97 -2.17
CA LEU A 105 -14.10 3.91 -1.41
C LEU A 105 -14.26 3.00 -0.19
N PHE A 106 -13.30 2.12 0.01
CA PHE A 106 -13.17 1.25 1.17
C PHE A 106 -11.86 1.53 1.89
N PHE A 107 -11.84 1.30 3.19
CA PHE A 107 -10.60 1.27 3.96
C PHE A 107 -10.64 0.20 5.04
N SER A 108 -9.46 -0.18 5.53
CA SER A 108 -9.34 -1.00 6.75
C SER A 108 -8.56 -0.27 7.81
N ASP A 109 -8.85 -0.58 9.07
CA ASP A 109 -8.12 -0.05 10.22
C ASP A 109 -7.22 -1.11 10.89
N ALA A 110 -6.46 -0.66 11.89
CA ALA A 110 -5.59 -1.51 12.69
C ALA A 110 -6.33 -2.46 13.64
N ASP A 111 -7.61 -2.19 13.92
CA ASP A 111 -8.45 -3.00 14.81
C ASP A 111 -9.11 -4.17 14.04
N GLY A 112 -8.87 -4.28 12.73
CA GLY A 112 -9.37 -5.38 11.92
C GLY A 112 -10.79 -5.16 11.41
N SER A 113 -11.19 -3.90 11.24
CA SER A 113 -12.47 -3.54 10.64
C SER A 113 -12.25 -3.04 9.21
N VAL A 114 -13.24 -3.30 8.34
CA VAL A 114 -13.34 -2.76 6.99
C VAL A 114 -14.54 -1.85 6.93
N PHE A 115 -14.35 -0.68 6.33
CA PHE A 115 -15.35 0.34 6.18
C PHE A 115 -15.59 0.66 4.71
N MET A 116 -16.84 0.97 4.39
CA MET A 116 -17.31 1.38 3.07
C MET A 116 -17.83 2.81 3.13
N LYS A 117 -17.48 3.64 2.15
CA LYS A 117 -18.05 4.98 2.01
C LYS A 117 -19.53 4.90 1.65
N ASN A 118 -20.37 5.55 2.45
CA ASN A 118 -21.81 5.63 2.28
C ASN A 118 -22.25 7.10 2.44
N GLY A 119 -22.35 7.81 1.31
CA GLY A 119 -22.54 9.26 1.29
C GLY A 119 -21.34 10.00 1.89
N GLU A 120 -21.60 10.84 2.90
CA GLU A 120 -20.57 11.61 3.63
C GLU A 120 -19.90 10.80 4.75
N LYS A 121 -20.39 9.61 5.06
CA LYS A 121 -19.91 8.79 6.18
C LYS A 121 -19.22 7.52 5.69
N PHE A 122 -18.55 6.86 6.63
CA PHE A 122 -18.05 5.50 6.46
C PHE A 122 -18.82 4.58 7.39
N GLU A 123 -19.27 3.45 6.85
CA GLU A 123 -20.02 2.39 7.53
C GLU A 123 -19.11 1.16 7.66
N GLU A 124 -19.07 0.53 8.83
CA GLU A 124 -18.37 -0.75 9.00
C GLU A 124 -19.14 -1.86 8.27
N VAL A 125 -18.46 -2.61 7.42
CA VAL A 125 -19.07 -3.64 6.56
C VAL A 125 -18.46 -5.03 6.71
N LEU A 126 -17.36 -5.15 7.44
CA LEU A 126 -16.75 -6.43 7.78
C LEU A 126 -15.83 -6.22 8.98
N ARG A 127 -15.79 -7.21 9.87
CA ARG A 127 -14.88 -7.23 11.01
C ARG A 127 -14.28 -8.62 11.16
N LEU A 128 -13.02 -8.68 11.59
CA LEU A 128 -12.43 -9.94 12.02
C LEU A 128 -13.20 -10.57 13.18
N ASP A 129 -13.11 -11.89 13.30
CA ASP A 129 -13.60 -12.58 14.48
C ASP A 129 -12.89 -12.06 15.74
N LYS A 130 -13.57 -12.17 16.89
CA LYS A 130 -13.01 -11.78 18.18
C LYS A 130 -11.63 -12.42 18.42
N ASP A 131 -10.73 -11.64 19.01
CA ASP A 131 -9.35 -12.03 19.35
C ASP A 131 -8.42 -12.27 18.16
N LYS A 132 -8.87 -11.93 16.93
CA LYS A 132 -8.02 -11.90 15.74
C LYS A 132 -7.51 -10.49 15.45
N TYR A 133 -6.29 -10.45 14.92
CA TYR A 133 -5.67 -9.24 14.40
C TYR A 133 -5.26 -9.48 12.95
N ALA A 134 -5.65 -8.59 12.04
CA ALA A 134 -5.17 -8.58 10.67
C ALA A 134 -3.86 -7.81 10.65
N ILE A 135 -2.84 -8.40 10.04
CA ILE A 135 -1.63 -7.64 9.70
C ILE A 135 -1.91 -6.88 8.41
N TRP A 136 -2.62 -7.51 7.47
CA TRP A 136 -2.96 -6.94 6.16
C TRP A 136 -4.33 -7.43 5.67
N TRP A 137 -5.03 -6.57 4.95
CA TRP A 137 -6.16 -6.93 4.11
C TRP A 137 -5.72 -6.94 2.65
N SER A 138 -6.19 -7.92 1.88
CA SER A 138 -6.08 -7.88 0.42
C SER A 138 -7.42 -7.61 -0.23
N TRP A 139 -7.36 -7.08 -1.44
CA TRP A 139 -8.52 -6.64 -2.19
C TRP A 139 -8.37 -7.09 -3.64
N ALA A 140 -9.45 -7.62 -4.21
CA ALA A 140 -9.54 -7.87 -5.64
C ALA A 140 -11.00 -7.73 -6.06
N GLY A 141 -11.30 -7.12 -7.20
CA GLY A 141 -12.68 -6.95 -7.63
C GLY A 141 -12.80 -6.80 -9.13
N ASN A 142 -14.00 -7.04 -9.63
CA ASN A 142 -14.41 -6.78 -11.01
C ASN A 142 -15.78 -6.09 -11.02
N GLU A 143 -16.43 -5.99 -12.18
CA GLU A 143 -17.75 -5.34 -12.29
C GLU A 143 -18.87 -6.10 -11.58
N GLU A 144 -18.66 -7.35 -11.15
CA GLU A 144 -19.69 -8.17 -10.54
C GLU A 144 -19.51 -8.29 -9.03
N PHE A 145 -18.28 -8.54 -8.57
CA PHE A 145 -18.00 -8.84 -7.17
C PHE A 145 -16.69 -8.23 -6.67
N LEU A 146 -16.63 -8.11 -5.34
CA LEU A 146 -15.47 -7.75 -4.55
C LEU A 146 -15.04 -8.95 -3.72
N LEU A 147 -13.74 -9.24 -3.72
CA LEU A 147 -13.06 -10.17 -2.83
C LEU A 147 -12.24 -9.38 -1.81
N ILE A 148 -12.43 -9.73 -0.53
CA ILE A 148 -11.68 -9.17 0.59
C ILE A 148 -10.97 -10.34 1.27
N GLY A 149 -9.64 -10.32 1.30
CA GLY A 149 -8.81 -11.36 1.89
C GLY A 149 -8.29 -10.95 3.27
N GLU A 150 -8.52 -11.79 4.27
CA GLU A 150 -7.94 -11.66 5.60
C GLU A 150 -6.55 -12.32 5.65
N TYR A 151 -5.50 -11.53 5.96
CA TYR A 151 -4.17 -12.04 6.30
C TYR A 151 -3.83 -11.68 7.75
N GLY A 152 -4.00 -12.66 8.64
CA GLY A 152 -3.59 -12.56 10.04
C GLY A 152 -2.16 -13.03 10.29
N ALA A 153 -1.70 -12.83 11.53
CA ALA A 153 -0.53 -13.55 12.04
C ALA A 153 -0.76 -15.07 12.01
N LYS A 154 0.31 -15.85 12.16
CA LYS A 154 0.42 -17.33 12.08
C LYS A 154 -0.69 -18.17 12.73
N SER A 155 -1.54 -17.60 13.59
CA SER A 155 -2.64 -18.25 14.32
C SER A 155 -4.02 -18.15 13.67
N ASN A 156 -4.20 -17.36 12.60
CA ASN A 156 -5.51 -17.17 11.97
C ASN A 156 -5.60 -17.97 10.66
N SER A 157 -6.65 -18.79 10.51
CA SER A 157 -7.02 -19.34 9.21
C SER A 157 -7.34 -18.19 8.24
N ALA A 158 -6.65 -18.12 7.10
CA ALA A 158 -6.96 -17.13 6.07
C ALA A 158 -8.41 -17.32 5.57
N LYS A 159 -9.14 -16.22 5.43
CA LYS A 159 -10.51 -16.19 4.91
C LYS A 159 -10.57 -15.25 3.70
N VAL A 160 -11.41 -15.60 2.73
CA VAL A 160 -11.73 -14.73 1.60
C VAL A 160 -13.24 -14.51 1.60
N TYR A 161 -13.64 -13.25 1.67
CA TYR A 161 -15.03 -12.83 1.67
C TYR A 161 -15.39 -12.34 0.26
N ARG A 162 -16.47 -12.85 -0.32
CA ARG A 162 -16.99 -12.41 -1.63
C ARG A 162 -18.28 -11.63 -1.45
N SER A 163 -18.32 -10.37 -1.87
CA SER A 163 -19.52 -9.53 -1.84
C SER A 163 -19.90 -9.06 -3.26
N PHE A 164 -21.19 -8.84 -3.49
CA PHE A 164 -21.73 -8.29 -4.74
C PHE A 164 -22.15 -6.81 -4.62
N ASP A 165 -22.26 -6.31 -3.39
CA ASP A 165 -22.70 -4.95 -3.05
C ASP A 165 -21.70 -4.22 -2.13
N GLY A 166 -20.58 -4.86 -1.79
CA GLY A 166 -19.56 -4.32 -0.89
C GLY A 166 -19.88 -4.52 0.60
N ARG A 167 -21.04 -5.10 0.93
CA ARG A 167 -21.48 -5.34 2.31
C ARG A 167 -21.29 -6.82 2.66
N HIS A 168 -20.87 -7.10 3.89
CA HIS A 168 -20.88 -8.43 4.52
C HIS A 168 -21.57 -8.29 5.87
N CYS A 169 -22.84 -8.68 5.93
CA CYS A 169 -23.63 -8.69 7.17
C CYS A 169 -23.45 -10.00 7.93
#